data_AF-A0A7S3MQS7-F1
#
_entry.id   AF-A0A7S3MQS7-F1
#
_cell.length_a   1.000
_cell.length_b   1.000
_cell.length_c   1.000
_cell.angle_alpha   90.00
_cell.angle_beta   90.00
_cell.angle_gamma   90.00
#
_symmetry.space_group_name_H-M   'P 1'
#
loop_
_entity.id
_entity.type
_entity.pdbx_description
1 polymer ?
#
loop_
_entity_poly.entity_id
_entity_poly.type
_entity_poly.pdbx_seq_one_letter_code
_entity_poly.pdbx_strand_id
1 'polypeptide(L)'
;MIWVVMMFSAAIPTLYLAGVLLCFFTYWSDKFLLLKFYKTPPRHGSDLAHRARSIIEWSLIVHLFTGMYMLSNPDIFVGEEEEKPTGFFAVLAEFITVGVRTLTGVDSQRFRQAHVIFYAIGTGFFLAFFIIEKVTGFFSRLMGRACCCCLNRDTSPELFSDSLFGEISAEQRQKVYAETKFMQKRLTERMLGEPESEFTALREYYKQ
;
A
#
# COMPACT_ATOMS: atom_id res chain seq x y z
N MET A 1 4.87 -11.46 -8.09
CA MET A 1 4.36 -12.50 -7.16
C MET A 1 3.03 -12.15 -6.52
N ILE A 2 2.87 -10.96 -5.94
CA ILE A 2 1.60 -10.52 -5.31
C ILE A 2 0.41 -10.73 -6.26
N TRP A 3 0.58 -10.43 -7.56
CA TRP A 3 -0.43 -10.67 -8.59
C TRP A 3 -0.93 -12.12 -8.66
N VAL A 4 -0.02 -13.09 -8.63
CA VAL A 4 -0.37 -14.52 -8.72
C VAL A 4 -1.14 -14.95 -7.48
N VAL A 5 -0.64 -14.57 -6.29
CA VAL A 5 -1.31 -14.88 -5.02
C VAL A 5 -2.72 -14.28 -5.03
N MET A 6 -2.85 -12.99 -5.38
CA MET A 6 -4.15 -12.34 -5.47
C MET A 6 -5.06 -13.04 -6.48
N MET A 7 -4.64 -13.23 -7.74
CA MET A 7 -5.49 -13.84 -8.78
C MET A 7 -6.06 -15.22 -8.39
N PHE A 8 -5.26 -16.10 -7.80
CA PHE A 8 -5.67 -17.48 -7.51
C PHE A 8 -6.22 -17.71 -6.10
N SER A 9 -6.05 -16.75 -5.19
CA SER A 9 -6.47 -16.88 -3.79
C SER A 9 -7.97 -17.08 -3.59
N ALA A 10 -8.81 -16.62 -4.53
CA ALA A 10 -10.26 -16.81 -4.46
C ALA A 10 -10.66 -18.29 -4.50
N ALA A 11 -9.94 -19.11 -5.29
CA ALA A 11 -10.19 -20.54 -5.40
C ALA A 11 -9.33 -21.36 -4.44
N ILE A 12 -8.15 -20.87 -4.08
CA ILE A 12 -7.19 -21.57 -3.23
C ILE A 12 -6.73 -20.65 -2.10
N PRO A 13 -7.49 -20.54 -1.00
CA PRO A 13 -7.19 -19.62 0.10
C PRO A 13 -5.84 -19.88 0.78
N THR A 14 -5.33 -21.11 0.71
CA THR A 14 -4.02 -21.49 1.26
C THR A 14 -2.85 -20.76 0.59
N LEU A 15 -3.04 -20.19 -0.62
CA LEU A 15 -2.02 -19.35 -1.26
C LEU A 15 -1.70 -18.10 -0.43
N TYR A 16 -2.62 -17.59 0.39
CA TYR A 16 -2.30 -16.46 1.26
C TYR A 16 -1.23 -16.81 2.28
N LEU A 17 -1.24 -18.03 2.83
CA LEU A 17 -0.21 -18.48 3.76
C LEU A 17 1.16 -18.56 3.06
N ALA A 18 1.18 -19.12 1.84
CA ALA A 18 2.40 -19.15 1.02
C ALA A 18 2.89 -17.72 0.69
N GLY A 19 1.97 -16.79 0.41
CA GLY A 19 2.26 -15.38 0.20
C GLY A 19 2.89 -14.72 1.42
N VAL A 20 2.35 -14.97 2.62
CA VAL A 20 2.91 -14.45 3.89
C VAL A 20 4.32 -14.98 4.12
N LEU A 21 4.53 -16.28 3.97
CA LEU A 21 5.86 -16.89 4.13
C LEU A 21 6.87 -16.30 3.14
N LEU A 22 6.46 -16.13 1.89
CA LEU A 22 7.33 -15.55 0.88
C LEU A 22 7.65 -14.08 1.17
N CYS A 23 6.67 -13.26 1.53
CA CYS A 23 6.90 -11.88 1.95
C CYS A 23 7.84 -11.80 3.16
N PHE A 24 7.69 -12.72 4.12
CA PHE A 24 8.58 -12.81 5.27
C PHE A 24 10.03 -13.11 4.84
N PHE A 25 10.26 -14.14 4.03
CA PHE A 25 11.60 -14.48 3.56
C PHE A 25 12.22 -13.39 2.68
N THR A 26 11.44 -12.79 1.76
CA THR A 26 11.91 -11.69 0.93
C THR A 26 12.30 -10.48 1.78
N TYR A 27 11.48 -10.10 2.76
CA TYR A 27 11.81 -9.00 3.68
C TYR A 27 13.13 -9.22 4.41
N TRP A 28 13.33 -10.41 4.99
CA TRP A 28 14.56 -10.71 5.73
C TRP A 28 15.78 -10.81 4.82
N SER A 29 15.61 -11.38 3.63
CA SER A 29 16.68 -11.48 2.63
C SER A 29 17.10 -10.09 2.14
N ASP A 30 16.14 -9.24 1.78
CA ASP A 30 16.40 -7.87 1.34
C ASP A 30 17.05 -7.05 2.46
N LYS A 31 16.56 -7.18 3.69
CA LYS A 31 17.16 -6.52 4.86
C LYS A 31 18.60 -6.98 5.08
N PHE A 32 18.86 -8.27 4.98
CA PHE A 32 20.21 -8.82 5.13
C PHE A 32 21.15 -8.30 4.05
N LEU A 33 20.72 -8.31 2.79
CA LEU A 33 21.49 -7.82 1.66
C LEU A 33 21.77 -6.32 1.77
N LEU A 34 20.76 -5.52 2.16
CA LEU A 34 20.90 -4.08 2.38
C LEU A 34 21.87 -3.73 3.51
N LEU A 35 21.89 -4.51 4.59
CA LEU A 35 22.76 -4.21 5.74
C LEU A 35 24.19 -4.74 5.58
N LYS A 36 24.39 -5.85 4.87
CA LYS A 36 25.70 -6.52 4.83
C LYS A 36 26.40 -6.47 3.47
N PHE A 37 25.67 -6.35 2.37
CA PHE A 37 26.23 -6.51 1.03
C PHE A 37 26.22 -5.21 0.23
N TYR A 38 25.13 -4.44 0.29
CA TYR A 38 24.99 -3.22 -0.48
C TYR A 38 25.69 -2.04 0.19
N LYS A 39 26.75 -1.53 -0.46
CA LYS A 39 27.55 -0.38 0.02
C LYS A 39 26.81 0.96 -0.09
N THR A 40 25.95 1.11 -1.10
CA THR A 40 25.14 2.31 -1.32
C THR A 40 23.70 1.87 -1.56
N PRO A 41 22.75 2.21 -0.67
CA PRO A 41 21.37 1.79 -0.85
C PRO A 41 20.73 2.55 -2.03
N PRO A 42 19.95 1.87 -2.89
CA PRO A 42 19.17 2.53 -3.92
C PRO A 42 18.13 3.46 -3.29
N ARG A 43 18.03 4.68 -3.83
CA ARG A 43 17.20 5.76 -3.28
C ARG A 43 15.78 5.61 -3.78
N HIS A 44 14.94 5.03 -2.94
CA HIS A 44 13.52 4.83 -3.22
C HIS A 44 12.73 5.96 -2.56
N GLY A 45 12.29 6.93 -3.35
CA GLY A 45 11.40 8.00 -2.88
C GLY A 45 9.93 7.57 -2.85
N SER A 46 9.05 8.52 -2.54
CA SER A 46 7.59 8.34 -2.53
C SER A 46 7.01 7.81 -3.85
N ASP A 47 7.69 8.04 -4.98
CA ASP A 47 7.30 7.51 -6.29
C ASP A 47 7.21 5.97 -6.31
N LEU A 48 8.09 5.25 -5.59
CA LEU A 48 7.97 3.79 -5.50
C LEU A 48 6.67 3.38 -4.81
N ALA A 49 6.31 4.06 -3.73
CA ALA A 49 5.07 3.77 -2.99
C ALA A 49 3.84 4.05 -3.87
N HIS A 50 3.84 5.14 -4.63
CA HIS A 50 2.77 5.45 -5.58
C HIS A 50 2.64 4.40 -6.69
N ARG A 51 3.76 3.95 -7.26
CA ARG A 51 3.77 2.88 -8.28
C ARG A 51 3.30 1.56 -7.70
N ALA A 52 3.79 1.18 -6.52
CA ALA A 52 3.38 -0.06 -5.85
C ALA A 52 1.88 -0.06 -5.55
N ARG A 53 1.34 1.06 -5.06
CA ARG A 53 -0.09 1.25 -4.83
C ARG A 53 -0.90 1.10 -6.13
N SER A 54 -0.49 1.77 -7.20
CA SER A 54 -1.15 1.67 -8.51
C SER A 54 -1.19 0.22 -9.01
N ILE A 55 -0.08 -0.52 -8.87
CA ILE A 55 -0.01 -1.94 -9.24
C ILE A 55 -1.00 -2.79 -8.42
N ILE A 56 -1.12 -2.54 -7.12
CA ILE A 56 -2.06 -3.25 -6.25
C ILE A 56 -3.51 -2.96 -6.65
N GLU A 57 -3.83 -1.69 -6.91
CA GLU A 57 -5.17 -1.25 -7.33
C GLU A 57 -5.62 -1.98 -8.61
N TRP A 58 -4.76 -2.07 -9.62
CA TRP A 58 -5.07 -2.82 -10.84
C TRP A 58 -5.15 -4.34 -10.60
N SER A 59 -4.33 -4.88 -9.70
CA SER A 59 -4.36 -6.30 -9.37
C SER A 59 -5.69 -6.74 -8.75
N LEU A 60 -6.36 -5.84 -8.00
CA LEU A 60 -7.68 -6.11 -7.41
C LEU A 60 -8.75 -6.31 -8.48
N ILE A 61 -8.73 -5.51 -9.54
CA ILE A 61 -9.68 -5.65 -10.65
C ILE A 61 -9.53 -7.03 -11.31
N VAL A 62 -8.29 -7.40 -11.62
CA VAL A 62 -7.99 -8.71 -12.23
C VAL A 62 -8.34 -9.85 -11.29
N HIS A 63 -8.12 -9.69 -9.98
CA HIS A 63 -8.53 -10.65 -8.96
C HIS A 63 -10.05 -10.85 -8.95
N LEU A 64 -10.85 -9.79 -9.04
CA LEU A 64 -12.31 -9.92 -9.05
C LEU A 64 -12.80 -10.68 -10.29
N PHE A 65 -12.31 -10.35 -11.48
CA PHE A 65 -12.72 -11.07 -12.69
C PHE A 65 -12.25 -12.53 -12.70
N THR A 66 -11.02 -12.79 -12.23
CA THR A 66 -10.47 -14.15 -12.15
C THR A 66 -11.20 -14.96 -11.09
N GLY A 67 -11.50 -14.35 -9.94
CA GLY A 67 -12.30 -14.95 -8.86
C GLY A 67 -13.69 -15.35 -9.35
N MET A 68 -14.36 -14.46 -10.09
CA MET A 68 -15.65 -14.77 -10.71
C MET A 68 -15.56 -15.96 -11.67
N TYR A 69 -14.50 -16.00 -12.50
CA TYR A 69 -14.28 -17.11 -13.42
C TYR A 69 -14.05 -18.43 -12.68
N MET A 70 -13.20 -18.45 -11.65
CA MET A 70 -12.88 -19.68 -10.92
C MET A 70 -14.04 -20.18 -10.07
N LEU A 71 -14.70 -19.28 -9.33
CA LEU A 71 -15.85 -19.61 -8.49
C LEU A 71 -17.11 -19.97 -9.29
N SER A 72 -17.13 -19.66 -10.59
CA SER A 72 -18.20 -20.15 -11.47
C SER A 72 -18.13 -21.65 -11.75
N ASN A 73 -17.04 -22.34 -11.38
CA ASN A 73 -16.94 -23.77 -11.63
C ASN A 73 -17.95 -24.55 -10.75
N PRO A 74 -18.91 -25.29 -11.34
CA PRO A 74 -19.90 -26.07 -10.60
C PRO A 74 -19.29 -27.17 -9.72
N ASP A 75 -18.11 -27.66 -10.07
CA ASP A 75 -17.44 -28.75 -9.34
C ASP A 75 -16.89 -28.31 -7.98
N ILE A 76 -16.90 -27.00 -7.66
CA ILE A 76 -16.43 -26.49 -6.37
C ILE A 76 -17.51 -26.64 -5.29
N PHE A 77 -18.79 -26.48 -5.64
CA PHE A 77 -19.92 -26.46 -4.70
C PHE A 77 -20.93 -27.57 -5.03
N VAL A 78 -20.48 -28.83 -5.00
CA VAL A 78 -21.22 -30.02 -5.49
C VAL A 78 -22.42 -30.45 -4.62
N GLY A 79 -22.81 -29.70 -3.59
CA GLY A 79 -23.74 -30.18 -2.56
C GLY A 79 -24.91 -29.28 -2.17
N GLU A 80 -25.02 -28.08 -2.74
CA GLU A 80 -26.17 -27.22 -2.46
C GLU A 80 -27.23 -27.49 -3.52
N GLU A 81 -28.47 -27.79 -3.10
CA GLU A 81 -29.61 -27.85 -4.02
C GLU A 81 -29.56 -26.59 -4.89
N GLU A 82 -29.55 -26.76 -6.22
CA GLU A 82 -29.49 -25.63 -7.16
C GLU A 82 -30.74 -24.76 -6.96
N GLU A 83 -30.67 -23.83 -6.01
CA GLU A 83 -31.67 -22.81 -5.80
C GLU A 83 -31.59 -21.89 -7.01
N LYS A 84 -32.42 -22.21 -8.00
CA LYS A 84 -32.54 -21.40 -9.20
C LYS A 84 -32.97 -20.01 -8.75
N PRO A 85 -32.24 -18.95 -9.16
CA PRO A 85 -32.60 -17.59 -8.77
C PRO A 85 -34.02 -17.30 -9.28
N THR A 86 -34.95 -17.01 -8.38
CA THR A 86 -36.34 -16.64 -8.73
C THR A 86 -36.54 -15.13 -8.72
N GLY A 87 -37.40 -14.60 -9.59
CA GLY A 87 -37.77 -13.18 -9.62
C GLY A 87 -36.68 -12.27 -10.20
N PHE A 88 -36.38 -11.17 -9.52
CA PHE A 88 -35.41 -10.15 -9.97
C PHE A 88 -34.02 -10.74 -10.27
N PHE A 89 -33.56 -11.68 -9.45
CA PHE A 89 -32.25 -12.32 -9.61
C PHE A 89 -32.15 -13.14 -10.91
N ALA A 90 -33.26 -13.68 -11.43
CA ALA A 90 -33.28 -14.40 -12.70
C ALA A 90 -32.97 -13.47 -13.88
N VAL A 91 -33.58 -12.28 -13.89
CA VAL A 91 -33.35 -11.26 -14.93
C VAL A 91 -31.90 -10.79 -14.91
N LEU A 92 -31.35 -10.58 -13.71
CA LEU A 92 -29.97 -10.19 -13.54
C LEU A 92 -28.99 -11.29 -13.98
N ALA A 93 -29.30 -12.56 -13.70
CA ALA A 93 -28.52 -13.71 -14.16
C ALA A 93 -28.43 -13.76 -15.70
N GLU A 94 -29.56 -13.55 -16.38
CA GLU A 94 -29.60 -13.48 -17.84
C GLU A 94 -28.78 -12.29 -18.36
N PHE A 95 -28.90 -11.11 -17.74
CA PHE A 95 -28.09 -9.94 -18.11
C PHE A 95 -26.59 -10.19 -17.97
N ILE A 96 -26.15 -10.78 -16.85
CA ILE A 96 -24.74 -11.14 -16.61
C ILE A 96 -24.29 -12.17 -17.64
N THR A 97 -25.08 -13.20 -17.90
CA THR A 97 -24.75 -14.26 -18.86
C THR A 97 -24.57 -13.69 -20.27
N VAL A 98 -25.49 -12.82 -20.71
CA VAL A 98 -25.38 -12.11 -21.99
C VAL A 98 -24.14 -11.21 -22.03
N GLY A 99 -23.85 -10.47 -20.96
CA GLY A 99 -22.66 -9.64 -20.87
C GLY A 99 -21.36 -10.45 -20.98
N VAL A 100 -21.25 -11.55 -20.24
CA VAL A 100 -20.08 -12.45 -20.29
C VAL A 100 -19.95 -13.11 -21.64
N ARG A 101 -21.04 -13.61 -22.23
CA ARG A 101 -21.06 -14.17 -23.58
C ARG A 101 -20.61 -13.15 -24.61
N THR A 102 -21.01 -11.89 -24.48
CA THR A 102 -20.62 -10.82 -25.41
C THR A 102 -19.14 -10.46 -25.26
N LEU A 103 -18.63 -10.42 -24.02
CA LEU A 103 -17.24 -10.06 -23.74
C LEU A 103 -16.24 -11.17 -24.07
N THR A 104 -16.59 -12.43 -23.76
CA THR A 104 -15.67 -13.57 -23.81
C THR A 104 -15.97 -14.56 -24.92
N GLY A 105 -17.16 -14.49 -25.52
CA GLY A 105 -17.64 -15.48 -26.50
C GLY A 105 -18.04 -16.83 -25.90
N VAL A 106 -17.92 -17.01 -24.57
CA VAL A 106 -18.17 -18.29 -23.91
C VAL A 106 -19.59 -18.33 -23.36
N ASP A 107 -20.43 -19.19 -23.94
CA ASP A 107 -21.74 -19.51 -23.38
C ASP A 107 -21.59 -20.68 -22.41
N SER A 108 -21.89 -20.47 -21.13
CA SER A 108 -21.74 -21.50 -20.11
C SER A 108 -22.74 -21.33 -18.99
N GLN A 109 -23.45 -22.42 -18.66
CA GLN A 109 -24.42 -22.47 -17.56
C GLN A 109 -23.80 -22.18 -16.19
N ARG A 110 -22.47 -22.29 -16.10
CA ARG A 110 -21.65 -22.03 -14.91
C ARG A 110 -21.87 -20.64 -14.28
N PHE A 111 -22.28 -19.64 -15.06
CA PHE A 111 -22.52 -18.28 -14.55
C PHE A 111 -23.94 -18.06 -13.99
N ARG A 112 -24.85 -19.05 -14.10
CA ARG A 112 -26.23 -18.94 -13.61
C ARG A 112 -26.39 -19.23 -12.12
N GLN A 113 -25.33 -19.64 -11.45
CA GLN A 113 -25.33 -20.02 -10.05
C GLN A 113 -25.53 -18.80 -9.13
N ALA A 114 -26.28 -18.95 -8.04
CA ALA A 114 -26.64 -17.86 -7.15
C ALA A 114 -25.42 -17.12 -6.56
N HIS A 115 -24.40 -17.85 -6.11
CA HIS A 115 -23.17 -17.25 -5.55
C HIS A 115 -22.41 -16.43 -6.59
N VAL A 116 -22.39 -16.86 -7.85
CA VAL A 116 -21.74 -16.12 -8.94
C VAL A 116 -22.48 -14.81 -9.20
N ILE A 117 -23.82 -14.81 -9.09
CA ILE A 117 -24.63 -13.60 -9.24
C ILE A 117 -24.32 -12.60 -8.12
N PHE A 118 -24.32 -13.05 -6.86
CA PHE A 118 -23.95 -12.19 -5.72
C PHE A 118 -22.53 -11.62 -5.88
N TYR A 119 -21.59 -12.47 -6.29
CA TYR A 119 -20.22 -12.06 -6.56
C TYR A 119 -20.13 -11.01 -7.69
N ALA A 120 -20.88 -11.20 -8.77
CA ALA A 120 -20.95 -10.27 -9.89
C ALA A 120 -21.57 -8.93 -9.51
N ILE A 121 -22.62 -8.91 -8.68
CA ILE A 121 -23.19 -7.68 -8.11
C ILE A 121 -22.12 -6.94 -7.29
N GLY A 122 -21.46 -7.64 -6.37
CA GLY A 122 -20.41 -7.05 -5.53
C GLY A 122 -19.26 -6.49 -6.37
N THR A 123 -18.84 -7.24 -7.39
CA THR A 123 -17.81 -6.79 -8.36
C THR A 123 -18.28 -5.54 -9.11
N GLY A 124 -19.53 -5.50 -9.57
CA GLY A 124 -20.10 -4.34 -10.25
C GLY A 124 -20.12 -3.09 -9.38
N PHE A 125 -20.56 -3.20 -8.13
CA PHE A 125 -20.52 -2.10 -7.16
C PHE A 125 -19.09 -1.63 -6.88
N PHE A 126 -18.16 -2.57 -6.68
CA PHE A 126 -16.76 -2.23 -6.47
C PHE A 126 -16.18 -1.48 -7.68
N LEU A 127 -16.42 -1.96 -8.91
CA LEU A 127 -15.96 -1.30 -10.13
C LEU A 127 -16.58 0.09 -10.28
N ALA A 128 -17.87 0.26 -9.99
CA ALA A 128 -18.51 1.56 -10.02
C ALA A 128 -17.85 2.54 -9.04
N PHE A 129 -17.62 2.11 -7.79
CA PHE A 129 -16.93 2.95 -6.80
C PHE A 129 -15.47 3.21 -7.16
N PHE A 130 -14.76 2.24 -7.72
CA PHE A 130 -13.39 2.41 -8.19
C PHE A 130 -13.31 3.43 -9.34
N ILE A 131 -14.23 3.35 -10.31
CA ILE A 131 -14.30 4.33 -11.41
C ILE A 131 -14.65 5.71 -10.86
N ILE A 132 -15.62 5.81 -9.95
CA ILE A 132 -15.96 7.07 -9.28
C ILE A 132 -14.72 7.63 -8.58
N GLU A 133 -14.00 6.82 -7.79
CA GLU A 133 -12.79 7.22 -7.09
C GLU A 133 -11.72 7.74 -8.07
N LYS A 134 -11.45 7.02 -9.16
CA LYS A 134 -10.46 7.41 -10.17
C LYS A 134 -10.83 8.68 -10.93
N VAL A 135 -12.09 8.87 -11.28
CA VAL A 135 -12.55 10.03 -12.07
C VAL A 135 -12.69 11.27 -11.19
N THR A 136 -13.30 11.12 -10.02
CA THR A 136 -13.69 12.26 -9.18
C THR A 136 -12.69 12.56 -8.06
N GLY A 137 -11.85 11.59 -7.70
CA GLY A 137 -11.04 11.65 -6.48
C GLY A 137 -11.91 11.77 -5.22
N PHE A 138 -13.19 11.39 -5.29
CA PHE A 138 -14.19 11.69 -4.26
C PHE A 138 -13.77 11.20 -2.88
N PHE A 139 -13.33 9.94 -2.77
CA PHE A 139 -12.87 9.38 -1.50
C PHE A 139 -11.60 10.05 -0.99
N SER A 140 -10.63 10.33 -1.87
CA SER A 140 -9.41 11.05 -1.48
C SER A 140 -9.71 12.47 -0.98
N ARG A 141 -10.67 13.16 -1.60
CA ARG A 141 -11.12 14.50 -1.16
C ARG A 141 -11.94 14.44 0.13
N LEU A 142 -12.81 13.44 0.27
CA LEU A 142 -13.60 13.23 1.48
C LEU A 142 -12.69 12.88 2.67
N MET A 143 -11.72 11.99 2.46
CA MET A 143 -10.74 11.58 3.46
C MET A 143 -9.77 12.71 3.79
N GLY A 144 -9.39 13.54 2.81
CA GLY A 144 -8.62 14.77 3.06
C GLY A 144 -9.39 15.85 3.83
N ARG A 145 -10.73 15.81 3.84
CA ARG A 145 -11.58 16.66 4.69
C ARG A 145 -11.80 16.08 6.09
N ALA A 146 -11.88 14.74 6.19
CA ALA A 146 -12.09 14.03 7.45
C ALA A 146 -10.81 13.84 8.26
N CYS A 147 -9.66 13.74 7.60
CA CYS A 147 -8.36 13.53 8.20
C CYS A 147 -7.56 14.84 8.13
N CYS A 148 -7.16 15.39 9.28
CA CYS A 148 -6.41 16.65 9.39
C CYS A 148 -5.18 16.72 8.46
N CYS A 149 -4.72 17.93 8.16
CA CYS A 149 -3.71 18.39 7.17
C CYS A 149 -2.37 17.61 7.03
N CYS A 150 -2.16 16.50 7.74
CA CYS A 150 -0.94 15.68 7.71
C CYS A 150 -0.78 14.89 6.41
N LEU A 151 -1.86 14.44 5.76
CA LEU A 151 -1.77 13.65 4.53
C LEU A 151 -1.22 14.46 3.32
N ASN A 152 -1.33 15.79 3.38
CA ASN A 152 -0.87 16.68 2.31
C ASN A 152 0.54 17.24 2.56
N ARG A 153 1.23 16.79 3.62
CA ARG A 153 2.58 17.24 3.96
C ARG A 153 3.67 16.51 3.14
N ASP A 154 3.35 15.34 2.57
CA ASP A 154 4.30 14.53 1.80
C ASP A 154 4.49 14.98 0.34
N THR A 155 3.79 16.04 -0.10
CA THR A 155 3.98 16.65 -1.42
C THR A 155 5.11 17.68 -1.50
N SER A 156 5.79 18.00 -0.38
CA SER A 156 7.03 18.76 -0.50
C SER A 156 8.03 17.89 -1.26
N PRO A 157 8.65 18.37 -2.36
CA PRO A 157 9.71 17.62 -3.01
C PRO A 157 10.74 17.31 -1.94
N GLU A 158 10.95 16.01 -1.75
CA GLU A 158 12.00 15.47 -0.92
C GLU A 158 13.34 16.01 -1.48
N LEU A 159 13.76 17.18 -0.97
CA LEU A 159 15.11 17.75 -1.11
C LEU A 159 16.03 16.84 -0.28
N PHE A 160 16.29 15.65 -0.81
CA PHE A 160 17.08 14.64 -0.11
C PHE A 160 18.50 14.61 -0.63
N SER A 161 19.36 14.74 0.36
CA SER A 161 20.78 14.93 0.26
C SER A 161 21.51 13.77 -0.39
N ASP A 162 22.24 14.02 -1.47
CA ASP A 162 23.08 13.02 -2.18
C ASP A 162 24.21 12.48 -1.30
N SER A 163 24.58 13.25 -0.28
CA SER A 163 25.27 12.74 0.90
C SER A 163 25.13 13.77 2.01
N LEU A 164 24.74 13.32 3.20
CA LEU A 164 24.65 14.17 4.40
C LEU A 164 25.97 14.94 4.68
N PHE A 165 27.08 14.42 4.15
CA PHE A 165 28.43 14.99 4.25
C PHE A 165 28.94 15.71 2.99
N GLY A 166 28.25 15.63 1.85
CA GLY A 166 28.65 16.30 0.61
C GLY A 166 27.82 17.54 0.30
N GLU A 167 26.63 17.69 0.90
CA GLU A 167 25.82 18.91 0.75
C GLU A 167 26.23 20.04 1.68
N ILE A 168 26.90 19.72 2.78
CA ILE A 168 27.48 20.75 3.63
C ILE A 168 28.82 21.12 2.99
N SER A 169 28.90 22.33 2.41
CA SER A 169 30.18 22.86 1.93
C SER A 169 31.22 22.75 3.04
N ALA A 170 32.50 22.56 2.70
CA ALA A 170 33.57 22.50 3.71
C ALA A 170 33.48 23.69 4.69
N GLU A 171 33.05 24.85 4.17
CA GLU A 171 32.81 26.08 4.90
C GLU A 171 31.62 25.99 5.87
N GLN A 172 30.47 25.47 5.46
CA GLN A 172 29.34 25.25 6.37
C GLN A 172 29.65 24.19 7.45
N ARG A 173 30.44 23.15 7.13
CA ARG A 173 30.87 22.17 8.14
C ARG A 173 31.75 22.82 9.20
N GLN A 174 32.70 23.65 8.77
CA GLN A 174 33.56 24.39 9.68
C GLN A 174 32.74 25.37 10.53
N LYS A 175 31.73 26.02 9.96
CA LYS A 175 30.84 26.91 10.69
C LYS A 175 30.03 26.18 11.77
N VAL A 176 29.33 25.09 11.40
CA VAL A 176 28.54 24.29 12.35
C VAL A 176 29.44 23.68 13.43
N TYR A 177 30.64 23.21 13.06
CA TYR A 177 31.61 22.69 14.02
C TYR A 177 32.11 23.78 14.99
N ALA A 178 32.40 24.98 14.50
CA ALA A 178 32.83 26.11 15.32
C ALA A 178 31.72 26.56 16.28
N GLU A 179 30.47 26.64 15.81
CA GLU A 179 29.30 26.96 16.65
C GLU A 179 29.08 25.89 17.73
N THR A 180 29.17 24.61 17.37
CA THR A 180 29.02 23.50 18.31
C THR A 180 30.13 23.52 19.38
N LYS A 181 31.38 23.76 18.96
CA LYS A 181 32.53 23.86 19.87
C LYS A 181 32.42 25.06 20.81
N PHE A 182 31.92 26.19 20.33
CA PHE A 182 31.64 27.36 21.15
C PHE A 182 30.55 27.08 22.19
N MET A 183 29.45 26.46 21.77
CA MET A 183 28.35 26.06 22.66
C MET A 183 28.83 25.07 23.74
N GLN A 184 29.64 24.08 23.36
CA GLN A 184 30.20 23.11 24.28
C GLN A 184 31.13 23.77 25.31
N LYS A 185 31.97 24.73 24.88
CA LYS A 185 32.82 25.51 25.79
C LYS A 185 31.98 26.32 26.78
N ARG A 186 30.93 27.00 26.31
CA ARG A 186 30.02 27.78 27.15
C ARG A 186 29.27 26.92 28.17
N LEU A 187 28.86 25.72 27.77
CA LEU A 187 28.26 24.72 28.66
C LEU A 187 29.26 24.28 29.73
N THR A 188 30.50 23.97 29.32
CA THR A 188 31.56 23.52 30.24
C THR A 188 31.93 24.62 31.25
N GLU A 189 32.03 25.87 30.82
CA GLU A 189 32.30 27.02 31.71
C GLU A 189 31.14 27.24 32.70
N ARG A 190 29.89 27.06 32.28
CA ARG A 190 28.73 27.11 33.19
C ARG A 190 28.75 25.96 34.20
N MET A 191 29.08 24.74 33.75
CA MET A 191 29.21 23.57 34.63
C MET A 191 30.33 23.73 35.68
N LEU A 192 31.42 24.41 35.34
CA LEU A 192 32.51 24.71 36.27
C LEU A 192 32.14 25.80 37.29
N GLY A 193 31.18 26.67 36.96
CA GLY A 193 30.70 27.72 37.85
C GLY A 193 29.70 27.25 38.91
N GLU A 194 28.89 26.22 38.60
CA GLU A 194 27.85 25.72 39.50
C GLU A 194 27.67 24.19 39.32
N PRO A 195 28.15 23.35 40.26
CA PRO A 195 28.12 21.89 40.10
C PRO A 195 26.70 21.28 40.07
N GLU A 196 25.67 21.99 40.54
CA GLU A 196 24.27 21.56 40.41
C GLU A 196 23.58 22.02 39.10
N SER A 197 24.26 22.77 38.22
CA SER A 197 23.65 23.37 37.02
C SER A 197 23.58 22.45 35.80
N GLU A 198 24.13 21.24 35.86
CA GLU A 198 24.29 20.34 34.71
C GLU A 198 22.93 19.98 34.08
N PHE A 199 21.93 19.65 34.90
CA PHE A 199 20.58 19.35 34.44
C PHE A 199 19.84 20.56 33.88
N THR A 200 20.09 21.75 34.43
CA THR A 200 19.46 23.01 33.97
C THR A 200 20.02 23.43 32.62
N ALA A 201 21.33 23.30 32.44
CA ALA A 201 22.03 23.62 31.20
C ALA A 201 21.65 22.67 30.05
N LEU A 202 21.54 21.36 30.32
CA LEU A 202 21.05 20.38 29.35
C LEU A 202 19.59 20.64 28.96
N ARG A 203 18.73 21.01 29.91
CA ARG A 203 17.32 21.33 29.66
C ARG A 203 17.12 22.56 28.78
N GLU A 204 17.98 23.58 28.88
CA GLU A 204 17.95 24.74 27.98
C GLU A 204 18.42 24.38 26.56
N TYR A 205 19.43 23.52 26.44
CA TYR A 205 19.95 23.09 25.13
C TYR A 205 18.90 22.36 24.29
N TYR A 206 18.14 21.43 24.89
CA TYR A 206 17.06 20.70 24.18
C TYR A 206 15.79 21.52 23.90
N LYS A 207 15.73 22.78 24.34
CA LYS A 207 14.61 23.69 24.06
C LYS A 207 14.83 24.60 22.83
N GLN A 208 16.05 24.65 22.30
CA GLN A 208 16.39 25.37 21.07
C GLN A 208 16.25 24.43 19.86
#